data_AF-A0A2T4RXS1-F1
#
_entry.id   AF-A0A2T4RXS1-F1
#
_cell.length_a   1.000
_cell.length_b   1.000
_cell.length_c   1.000
_cell.angle_alpha   90.00
_cell.angle_beta   90.00
_cell.angle_gamma   90.00
#
_symmetry.space_group_name_H-M   'P 1'
#
loop_
_entity.id
_entity.type
_entity.pdbx_description
1 polymer ?
#
loop_
_entity_poly.entity_id
_entity_poly.type
_entity_poly.pdbx_seq_one_letter_code
_entity_poly.pdbx_strand_id
1 'polypeptide(L)'
;MTQVEIAVTIAPEADITQKLQTELIDAQAAIDIIELRIDQRQTIEIAEIETLIAALRKSLPKVKLLITYRTASQGGNGNKAQESYYALLQELMQVQGYDMIDIEWEEAYKEK
;
A
#
# COMPACT_ATOMS: atom_id res chain seq x y z
N MET A 1 -16.55 10.95 21.96
CA MET A 1 -15.66 11.47 20.90
C MET A 1 -15.20 10.28 20.10
N THR A 2 -15.27 10.34 18.77
CA THR A 2 -14.72 9.27 17.92
C THR A 2 -13.19 9.39 17.92
N GLN A 3 -12.49 8.31 18.22
CA GLN A 3 -11.04 8.25 18.06
C GLN A 3 -10.76 8.03 16.57
N VAL A 4 -9.98 8.93 15.97
CA VAL A 4 -9.57 8.85 14.56
C VAL A 4 -8.16 8.28 14.49
N GLU A 5 -7.92 7.36 13.56
CA GLU A 5 -6.58 6.82 13.27
C GLU A 5 -5.89 7.68 12.21
N ILE A 6 -4.62 8.01 12.42
CA ILE A 6 -3.79 8.79 11.49
C ILE A 6 -3.09 7.84 10.52
N ALA A 7 -3.38 7.99 9.23
CA ALA A 7 -2.69 7.30 8.15
C ALA A 7 -1.61 8.18 7.52
N VAL A 8 -0.39 7.66 7.40
CA VAL A 8 0.72 8.30 6.67
C VAL A 8 0.95 7.55 5.35
N THR A 9 0.78 8.27 4.24
CA THR A 9 0.99 7.74 2.89
C THR A 9 2.46 7.82 2.48
N ILE A 10 3.01 6.70 2.01
CA ILE A 10 4.33 6.61 1.39
C ILE A 10 4.22 6.00 -0.01
N ALA A 11 5.07 6.44 -0.93
CA ALA A 11 5.08 5.98 -2.31
C ALA A 11 6.52 5.75 -2.81
N PRO A 12 7.27 4.77 -2.24
CA PRO A 12 8.63 4.50 -2.66
C PRO A 12 8.66 3.88 -4.07
N GLU A 13 9.44 4.46 -4.98
CA GLU A 13 9.62 3.96 -6.35
C GLU A 13 10.45 2.67 -6.40
N ALA A 14 11.33 2.49 -5.42
CA ALA A 14 12.18 1.32 -5.22
C ALA A 14 12.18 0.94 -3.73
N ASP A 15 13.29 0.44 -3.19
CA ASP A 15 13.40 0.09 -1.78
C ASP A 15 13.18 1.28 -0.84
N ILE A 16 12.81 0.97 0.41
CA ILE A 16 12.70 1.97 1.46
C ILE A 16 14.09 2.51 1.78
N THR A 17 14.31 3.78 1.44
CA THR A 17 15.57 4.46 1.72
C THR A 17 15.79 4.60 3.23
N GLN A 18 17.06 4.66 3.65
CA GLN A 18 17.41 4.91 5.05
C GLN A 18 16.77 6.20 5.59
N LYS A 19 16.68 7.24 4.75
CA LYS A 19 16.05 8.51 5.12
C LYS A 19 14.57 8.33 5.44
N LEU A 20 13.80 7.69 4.53
CA LEU A 20 12.38 7.42 4.74
C LEU A 20 12.17 6.55 5.99
N GLN A 21 13.01 5.54 6.18
CA GLN A 21 12.94 4.67 7.35
C GLN A 21 13.13 5.45 8.66
N THR A 22 14.14 6.32 8.72
CA THR A 22 14.39 7.16 9.91
C THR A 22 13.21 8.11 10.17
N GLU A 23 12.69 8.77 9.14
CA GLU A 23 11.55 9.69 9.28
C GLU A 23 10.30 8.98 9.83
N LEU A 24 10.02 7.75 9.37
CA LEU A 24 8.90 6.95 9.88
C LEU A 24 9.12 6.50 11.34
N ILE A 25 10.35 6.13 11.72
CA ILE A 25 10.69 5.74 13.09
C ILE A 25 10.56 6.92 14.06
N ASP A 26 11.05 8.09 13.64
CA ASP A 26 11.00 9.31 14.45
C ASP A 26 9.55 9.78 14.68
N ALA A 27 8.69 9.60 13.67
CA ALA A 27 7.28 9.96 13.74
C ALA A 27 6.34 8.86 14.27
N GLN A 28 6.85 7.64 14.56
CA GLN A 28 6.02 6.44 14.79
C GLN A 28 4.91 6.59 15.85
N ALA A 29 5.13 7.43 16.86
CA ALA A 29 4.17 7.64 17.95
C ALA A 29 2.89 8.39 17.50
N ALA A 30 2.93 9.03 16.32
CA ALA A 30 1.81 9.74 15.72
C ALA A 30 1.20 9.01 14.52
N ILE A 31 1.67 7.79 14.21
CA ILE A 31 1.25 7.02 13.04
C ILE A 31 0.50 5.77 13.51
N ASP A 32 -0.79 5.71 13.20
CA ASP A 32 -1.60 4.52 13.47
C ASP A 32 -1.52 3.54 12.28
N ILE A 33 -1.50 4.08 11.05
CA ILE A 33 -1.50 3.33 9.80
C ILE A 33 -0.43 3.90 8.86
N ILE A 34 0.34 3.03 8.21
CA ILE A 34 1.13 3.37 7.02
C ILE A 34 0.36 2.91 5.81
N GLU A 35 0.07 3.82 4.88
CA GLU A 35 -0.44 3.48 3.55
C GLU A 35 0.75 3.37 2.60
N LEU A 36 1.08 2.15 2.19
CA LEU A 36 2.08 1.88 1.17
C LEU A 36 1.41 1.89 -0.21
N ARG A 37 1.59 3.01 -0.92
CA ARG A 37 1.21 3.15 -2.32
C ARG A 37 2.24 2.44 -3.20
N ILE A 38 1.76 1.65 -4.14
CA ILE A 38 2.61 0.86 -5.05
C ILE A 38 2.38 1.19 -6.53
N ASP A 39 1.40 2.02 -6.86
CA ASP A 39 1.00 2.34 -8.24
C ASP A 39 2.00 3.21 -9.01
N GLN A 40 2.92 3.89 -8.33
CA GLN A 40 4.02 4.65 -8.95
C GLN A 40 5.14 3.76 -9.53
N ARG A 41 5.16 2.48 -9.19
CA ARG A 41 6.21 1.55 -9.62
C ARG A 41 5.98 1.11 -11.07
N GLN A 42 7.05 1.06 -11.85
CA GLN A 42 6.99 0.62 -13.26
C GLN A 42 6.59 -0.85 -13.38
N THR A 43 7.13 -1.68 -12.50
CA THR A 43 6.81 -3.11 -12.36
C THR A 43 6.37 -3.38 -10.93
N ILE A 44 5.40 -4.28 -10.77
CA ILE A 44 4.93 -4.72 -9.45
C ILE A 44 5.10 -6.23 -9.42
N GLU A 45 6.23 -6.64 -8.84
CA GLU A 45 6.54 -8.03 -8.56
C GLU A 45 6.22 -8.32 -7.10
N ILE A 46 5.49 -9.39 -6.82
CA ILE A 46 5.05 -9.73 -5.45
C ILE A 46 6.23 -9.86 -4.49
N ALA A 47 7.35 -10.44 -4.93
CA ALA A 47 8.57 -10.57 -4.12
C ALA A 47 9.18 -9.22 -3.71
N GLU A 48 9.06 -8.18 -4.55
CA GLU A 48 9.51 -6.84 -4.19
C GLU A 48 8.59 -6.22 -3.14
N ILE A 49 7.28 -6.41 -3.27
CA ILE A 49 6.31 -5.94 -2.29
C ILE A 49 6.51 -6.63 -0.94
N GLU A 50 6.76 -7.93 -0.92
CA GLU A 50 7.14 -8.69 0.28
C GLU A 50 8.38 -8.11 0.95
N THR A 51 9.39 -7.71 0.17
CA THR A 51 10.62 -7.09 0.67
C THR A 51 10.34 -5.75 1.35
N LEU A 52 9.49 -4.91 0.75
CA LEU A 52 9.07 -3.63 1.34
C LEU A 52 8.30 -3.85 2.64
N ILE A 53 7.35 -4.78 2.64
CA ILE A 53 6.55 -5.14 3.82
C ILE A 53 7.47 -5.62 4.95
N ALA A 54 8.41 -6.51 4.66
CA ALA A 54 9.37 -7.01 5.63
C ALA A 54 10.23 -5.89 6.23
N ALA A 55 10.70 -4.94 5.41
CA ALA A 55 11.47 -3.79 5.88
C ALA A 55 10.65 -2.86 6.80
N LEU A 56 9.39 -2.58 6.47
CA LEU A 56 8.47 -1.82 7.33
C LEU A 56 8.21 -2.57 8.64
N ARG A 57 7.92 -3.87 8.58
CA ARG A 57 7.63 -4.68 9.78
C ARG A 57 8.79 -4.82 10.72
N LYS A 58 10.02 -4.93 10.20
CA LYS A 58 11.23 -4.94 11.02
C LYS A 58 11.39 -3.64 11.81
N SER A 59 11.02 -2.51 11.21
CA SER A 59 11.27 -1.17 11.77
C SER A 59 10.13 -0.69 12.65
N LEU A 60 8.88 -1.02 12.28
CA LEU A 60 7.64 -0.50 12.82
C LEU A 60 6.65 -1.66 13.06
N PRO A 61 6.99 -2.63 13.93
CA PRO A 61 6.25 -3.88 14.05
C PRO A 61 4.80 -3.74 14.55
N LYS A 62 4.46 -2.59 15.15
CA LYS A 62 3.14 -2.33 15.75
C LYS A 62 2.22 -1.43 14.92
N VAL A 63 2.76 -0.71 13.93
CA VAL A 63 1.99 0.21 13.10
C VAL A 63 1.23 -0.59 12.05
N LYS A 64 -0.06 -0.31 11.83
CA LYS A 64 -0.83 -1.04 10.82
C LYS A 64 -0.32 -0.72 9.42
N LEU A 65 -0.41 -1.67 8.50
CA LEU A 65 0.02 -1.49 7.10
C LEU A 65 -1.15 -1.69 6.16
N LEU A 66 -1.45 -0.66 5.38
CA LEU A 66 -2.42 -0.65 4.29
C LEU A 66 -1.66 -0.68 2.95
N ILE A 67 -1.98 -1.62 2.08
CA ILE A 67 -1.49 -1.65 0.71
C ILE A 67 -2.52 -1.00 -0.21
N THR A 68 -2.06 -0.05 -1.03
CA THR A 68 -2.91 0.64 -2.00
C THR A 68 -2.27 0.63 -3.38
N TYR A 69 -3.01 0.11 -4.37
CA TYR A 69 -2.77 0.38 -5.79
C TYR A 69 -3.86 1.33 -6.28
N ARG A 70 -3.54 2.62 -6.44
CA ARG A 70 -4.50 3.61 -6.94
C ARG A 70 -4.41 3.70 -8.47
N THR A 71 -5.51 3.47 -9.16
CA THR A 71 -5.56 3.55 -10.62
C THR A 71 -5.53 4.99 -11.12
N ALA A 72 -5.12 5.20 -12.37
CA ALA A 72 -5.15 6.50 -13.02
C ALA A 72 -6.57 7.05 -13.18
N SER A 73 -7.59 6.20 -13.35
CA SER A 73 -9.00 6.63 -13.38
C SER A 73 -9.45 7.23 -12.04
N GLN A 74 -8.82 6.83 -10.94
CA GLN A 74 -9.07 7.36 -9.59
C GLN A 74 -7.96 8.28 -9.07
N GLY A 75 -7.12 8.83 -9.95
CA GLY A 75 -6.13 9.87 -9.61
C GLY A 75 -4.79 9.35 -9.07
N GLY A 76 -4.49 8.07 -9.23
CA GLY A 76 -3.18 7.48 -8.99
C GLY A 76 -2.31 7.37 -10.25
N ASN A 77 -1.22 6.63 -10.14
CA ASN A 77 -0.29 6.38 -11.26
C ASN A 77 -0.51 5.01 -11.92
N GLY A 78 -1.48 4.23 -11.44
CA GLY A 78 -1.70 2.86 -11.85
C GLY A 78 -2.43 2.73 -13.18
N ASN A 79 -1.76 2.16 -14.19
CA ASN A 79 -2.34 1.99 -15.53
C ASN A 79 -2.85 0.56 -15.83
N LYS A 80 -3.00 -0.29 -14.81
CA LYS A 80 -3.56 -1.64 -15.00
C LYS A 80 -5.03 -1.55 -15.44
N ALA A 81 -5.40 -2.37 -16.42
CA ALA A 81 -6.80 -2.61 -16.76
C ALA A 81 -7.50 -3.35 -15.61
N GLN A 82 -8.83 -3.27 -15.56
CA GLN A 82 -9.65 -3.81 -14.46
C GLN A 82 -9.36 -5.27 -14.11
N GLU A 83 -9.27 -6.17 -15.10
CA GLU A 83 -8.94 -7.59 -14.86
C GLU A 83 -7.55 -7.76 -14.23
N SER A 84 -6.55 -7.03 -14.74
CA SER A 84 -5.18 -7.04 -14.20
C SER A 84 -5.07 -6.38 -12.84
N TYR A 85 -5.93 -5.40 -12.54
CA TYR A 85 -6.05 -4.78 -11.22
C TYR A 85 -6.58 -5.79 -10.19
N TYR A 86 -7.69 -6.48 -10.49
CA TYR A 86 -8.20 -7.50 -9.57
C TYR A 86 -7.26 -8.70 -9.42
N ALA A 87 -6.61 -9.13 -10.50
CA ALA A 87 -5.58 -10.17 -10.41
C ALA A 87 -4.44 -9.76 -9.47
N LEU A 88 -3.95 -8.52 -9.58
CA LEU A 88 -2.95 -7.99 -8.63
C LEU A 88 -3.48 -8.02 -7.19
N LEU A 89 -4.71 -7.55 -6.94
CA LEU A 89 -5.27 -7.57 -5.59
C LEU A 89 -5.36 -8.99 -5.03
N GLN A 90 -5.76 -9.97 -5.85
CA GLN A 90 -5.82 -11.38 -5.45
C GLN A 90 -4.45 -11.95 -5.11
N GLU A 91 -3.42 -11.60 -5.88
CA GLU A 91 -2.03 -11.98 -5.57
C GLU A 91 -1.56 -11.34 -4.27
N LEU A 92 -1.83 -10.04 -4.07
CA LEU A 92 -1.51 -9.32 -2.84
C LEU A 92 -2.19 -9.97 -1.63
N MET A 93 -3.44 -10.43 -1.74
CA MET A 93 -4.15 -11.14 -0.66
C MET A 93 -3.46 -12.43 -0.18
N GLN A 94 -2.55 -13.01 -0.99
CA GLN A 94 -1.76 -14.17 -0.56
C GLN A 94 -0.52 -13.76 0.26
N VAL A 95 -0.09 -12.51 0.14
CA VAL A 95 1.08 -11.97 0.84
C VAL A 95 0.78 -11.77 2.32
N GLN A 96 1.74 -12.12 3.16
CA GLN A 96 1.64 -11.96 4.60
C GLN A 96 2.30 -10.66 5.07
N GLY A 97 1.84 -10.16 6.23
CA GLY A 97 2.50 -9.06 6.92
C GLY A 97 1.96 -7.67 6.61
N TYR A 98 0.84 -7.52 5.91
CA TYR A 98 0.06 -6.28 5.91
C TYR A 98 -1.33 -6.53 6.49
N ASP A 99 -2.00 -5.48 6.96
CA ASP A 99 -3.27 -5.61 7.72
C ASP A 99 -4.50 -5.27 6.87
N MET A 100 -4.33 -4.41 5.86
CA MET A 100 -5.42 -3.85 5.07
C MET A 100 -5.05 -3.74 3.59
N ILE A 101 -6.04 -3.84 2.71
CA ILE A 101 -5.91 -3.59 1.27
C ILE A 101 -6.97 -2.58 0.83
N ASP A 102 -6.58 -1.58 0.03
CA ASP A 102 -7.50 -0.65 -0.62
C ASP A 102 -8.04 -1.30 -1.90
N ILE A 103 -9.36 -1.28 -2.05
CA ILE A 103 -10.06 -1.72 -3.25
C ILE A 103 -10.94 -0.59 -3.76
N GLU A 104 -10.82 -0.30 -5.04
CA GLU A 104 -11.56 0.75 -5.70
C GLU A 104 -12.96 0.29 -6.09
N TRP A 105 -13.92 1.18 -5.94
CA TRP A 105 -15.28 1.01 -6.44
C TRP A 105 -15.47 1.88 -7.68
N GLU A 106 -16.07 1.31 -8.73
CA GLU A 106 -16.48 2.04 -9.93
C GLU A 106 -17.94 1.69 -10.29
N GLU A 107 -18.72 2.70 -10.67
CA GLU A 107 -20.15 2.57 -10.98
C GLU A 107 -20.43 1.71 -12.23
N ALA A 108 -19.45 1.51 -13.10
CA ALA A 108 -19.59 0.79 -14.37
C ALA A 108 -19.87 -0.73 -14.24
N TYR A 109 -19.97 -1.26 -13.02
CA TYR A 109 -20.31 -2.66 -12.76
C TYR A 109 -21.79 -2.93 -13.06
N LYS A 110 -22.12 -3.16 -14.34
CA LYS A 110 -23.34 -3.86 -14.72
C LYS A 110 -23.05 -5.35 -14.69
N GLU A 111 -23.55 -6.05 -13.68
CA GLU A 111 -23.70 -7.51 -13.72
C GLU A 111 -24.35 -7.88 -15.07
N LYS A 112 -23.65 -8.68 -15.87
CA LYS A 112 -24.21 -9.32 -17.06
C LYS A 112 -24.89 -10.61 -16.68
#